data_AF-A0A1E3J2E9-F1
#
_entry.id   AF-A0A1E3J2E9-F1
#
_cell.length_a   1.000
_cell.length_b   1.000
_cell.length_c   1.000
_cell.angle_alpha   90.00
_cell.angle_beta   90.00
_cell.angle_gamma   90.00
#
_symmetry.space_group_name_H-M   'P 1'
#
loop_
_entity.id
_entity.type
_entity.pdbx_description
1 polymer ?
#
loop_
_entity_poly.entity_id
_entity_poly.type
_entity_poly.pdbx_seq_one_letter_code
_entity_poly.pdbx_strand_id
1 'polypeptide(L)'
;MPTAKSNNKHPAGPVATSSKITLDAIPPADIPESITAGYVWEQREREPLDQEERNRFIHELIGYDPKDLTKDISEAARSEVYNIVSSIENWAYAMSKDPDTEAELSTGLHALETLLESHMDNAFDKFEGWALRNPFDFPADLEVALPWHKGLDFQRGEYVVANGGKDALDRKIESLRTQVEQARFLSQRLEIAEKRLDRRIEMRKQHQAQVGFVKEVVDAAGLQPLPIRASQIQQTLSSLQTSLPSTDALDLPIPASSVLPHAGEHTKAWELGRAAYLNWALGKVVPPRADRMVGGDGGAEEKLEAIEKAIQNQSGREGIEILARKVDD
;
A
#
# COMPACT_ATOMS: atom_id res chain seq x y z
N MET A 1 -19.58 -11.47 47.33
CA MET A 1 -18.34 -10.81 47.82
C MET A 1 -17.55 -11.83 48.63
N PRO A 2 -16.21 -11.91 48.54
CA PRO A 2 -15.30 -11.39 47.53
C PRO A 2 -14.52 -12.49 46.78
N THR A 3 -13.95 -12.06 45.67
CA THR A 3 -13.02 -12.74 44.77
C THR A 3 -11.58 -12.50 45.20
N ALA A 4 -10.67 -13.45 44.95
CA ALA A 4 -9.22 -13.23 45.07
C ALA A 4 -8.44 -13.87 43.90
N LYS A 5 -8.36 -13.08 42.84
CA LYS A 5 -7.23 -12.80 41.93
C LYS A 5 -6.25 -13.95 41.62
N SER A 6 -6.47 -14.54 40.44
CA SER A 6 -5.41 -15.10 39.59
C SER A 6 -4.46 -13.98 39.15
N ASN A 7 -3.18 -14.13 39.45
CA ASN A 7 -2.11 -13.21 39.08
C ASN A 7 -1.45 -13.75 37.80
N ASN A 8 -2.05 -13.46 36.64
CA ASN A 8 -1.51 -13.85 35.34
C ASN A 8 -0.57 -12.73 34.84
N LYS A 9 0.71 -12.79 35.24
CA LYS A 9 1.76 -11.96 34.64
C LYS A 9 2.22 -12.64 33.34
N HIS A 10 1.71 -12.16 32.21
CA HIS A 10 2.35 -12.39 30.92
C HIS A 10 3.71 -11.66 30.90
N PRO A 11 4.82 -12.31 30.50
CA PRO A 11 6.05 -11.58 30.21
C PRO A 11 5.81 -10.71 28.97
N ALA A 12 6.09 -9.41 29.11
CA ALA A 12 6.08 -8.46 28.02
C ALA A 12 7.01 -8.95 26.90
N GLY A 13 6.44 -9.18 25.72
CA GLY A 13 7.24 -9.45 24.53
C GLY A 13 8.12 -8.25 24.19
N PRO A 14 9.32 -8.46 23.64
CA PRO A 14 10.22 -7.37 23.29
C PRO A 14 9.58 -6.50 22.20
N VAL A 15 9.55 -5.20 22.48
CA VAL A 15 9.09 -4.13 21.59
C VAL A 15 9.96 -4.14 20.33
N ALA A 16 9.32 -4.35 19.19
CA ALA A 16 9.94 -4.35 17.88
C ALA A 16 10.65 -3.01 17.63
N THR A 17 11.99 -3.04 17.70
CA THR A 17 12.86 -1.93 17.33
C THR A 17 13.43 -2.28 15.95
N SER A 18 12.90 -1.67 14.89
CA SER A 18 12.98 -2.17 13.51
C SER A 18 14.28 -1.87 12.76
N SER A 19 15.44 -1.79 13.42
CA SER A 19 16.69 -1.42 12.73
C SER A 19 17.96 -2.17 13.17
N LYS A 20 17.87 -3.16 14.07
CA LYS A 20 19.04 -3.94 14.52
C LYS A 20 18.94 -5.45 14.33
N ILE A 21 17.84 -5.97 13.76
CA ILE A 21 17.60 -7.43 13.67
C ILE A 21 17.92 -8.00 12.28
N THR A 22 18.16 -7.18 11.25
CA THR A 22 18.26 -7.69 9.87
C THR A 22 19.63 -8.27 9.49
N LEU A 23 20.69 -8.03 10.28
CA LEU A 23 22.03 -8.55 9.98
C LEU A 23 22.44 -9.77 10.83
N ASP A 24 22.02 -9.83 12.10
CA ASP A 24 22.35 -10.95 13.01
C ASP A 24 21.35 -12.12 12.94
N ALA A 25 20.21 -11.93 12.26
CA ALA A 25 19.15 -12.94 12.15
C ALA A 25 19.00 -13.52 10.74
N ILE A 26 20.07 -13.47 9.92
CA ILE A 26 20.16 -14.41 8.80
C ILE A 26 20.56 -15.73 9.45
N PRO A 27 19.64 -16.71 9.62
CA PRO A 27 20.06 -18.04 10.04
C PRO A 27 21.17 -18.49 9.08
N PRO A 28 22.16 -19.27 9.55
CA PRO A 28 23.14 -19.86 8.65
C PRO A 28 22.37 -20.50 7.48
N ALA A 29 22.94 -20.44 6.28
CA ALA A 29 22.32 -21.00 5.08
C ALA A 29 22.21 -22.53 5.25
N ASP A 30 21.23 -22.96 6.03
CA ASP A 30 20.89 -24.35 6.29
C ASP A 30 20.17 -24.80 5.03
N ILE A 31 20.97 -25.19 4.04
CA ILE A 31 20.49 -25.90 2.87
C ILE A 31 19.71 -27.10 3.44
N PRO A 32 18.45 -27.31 3.03
CA PRO A 32 17.63 -28.35 3.60
C PRO A 32 18.28 -29.73 3.37
N GLU A 33 18.25 -30.58 4.40
CA GLU A 33 18.82 -31.94 4.38
C GLU A 33 18.34 -32.78 3.19
N SER A 34 17.16 -32.46 2.65
CA SER A 34 16.60 -33.09 1.45
C SER A 34 17.47 -32.93 0.19
N ILE A 35 18.30 -31.90 0.11
CA ILE A 35 19.17 -31.63 -1.06
C ILE A 35 20.56 -32.25 -0.83
N THR A 36 20.98 -32.44 0.43
CA THR A 36 22.28 -33.00 0.80
C THR A 36 22.17 -34.36 1.48
N ALA A 37 21.23 -35.19 1.00
CA ALA A 37 21.03 -36.53 1.52
C ALA A 37 22.33 -37.36 1.35
N GLY A 38 22.86 -37.89 2.44
CA GLY A 38 24.06 -38.73 2.45
C GLY A 38 25.40 -38.00 2.40
N TYR A 39 25.41 -36.66 2.47
CA TYR A 39 26.67 -35.90 2.54
C TYR A 39 27.36 -36.09 3.90
N VAL A 40 28.58 -36.59 3.89
CA VAL A 40 29.47 -36.71 5.06
C VAL A 40 30.61 -35.72 4.87
N TRP A 41 30.82 -34.85 5.85
CA TRP A 41 31.90 -33.87 5.80
C TRP A 41 33.25 -34.56 5.98
N GLU A 42 34.18 -34.31 5.06
CA GLU A 42 35.55 -34.83 5.11
C GLU A 42 36.56 -33.71 5.40
N GLN A 43 37.27 -33.83 6.52
CA GLN A 43 38.35 -32.92 6.89
C GLN A 43 39.56 -33.17 6.00
N ARG A 44 39.88 -32.23 5.10
CA ARG A 44 41.13 -32.26 4.32
C ARG A 44 42.28 -31.59 5.07
N GLU A 45 43.49 -32.08 4.83
CA GLU A 45 44.72 -31.38 5.21
C GLU A 45 44.76 -30.04 4.48
N ARG A 46 45.06 -28.97 5.24
CA ARG A 46 44.94 -27.59 4.76
C ARG A 46 46.28 -27.13 4.22
N GLU A 47 46.27 -26.55 3.03
CA GLU A 47 47.43 -25.83 2.53
C GLU A 47 47.49 -24.45 3.20
N PRO A 48 48.68 -23.98 3.62
CA PRO A 48 48.84 -22.63 4.15
C PRO A 48 48.47 -21.60 3.08
N LEU A 49 47.76 -20.54 3.47
CA LEU A 49 47.37 -19.48 2.52
C LEU A 49 48.62 -18.77 1.99
N ASP A 50 48.63 -18.56 0.67
CA ASP A 50 49.66 -17.75 0.03
C ASP A 50 49.53 -16.27 0.46
N GLN A 51 50.62 -15.50 0.35
CA GLN A 51 50.62 -14.09 0.73
C GLN A 51 49.56 -13.28 -0.05
N GLU A 52 49.36 -13.59 -1.33
CA GLU A 52 48.35 -12.93 -2.15
C GLU A 52 46.93 -13.25 -1.67
N GLU A 53 46.68 -14.50 -1.25
CA GLU A 53 45.40 -14.93 -0.73
C GLU A 53 45.10 -14.27 0.62
N ARG A 54 46.11 -14.15 1.49
CA ARG A 54 45.98 -13.39 2.73
C ARG A 54 45.61 -11.94 2.46
N ASN A 55 46.27 -11.29 1.50
CA ASN A 55 45.94 -9.90 1.16
C ASN A 55 44.51 -9.76 0.63
N ARG A 56 44.04 -10.71 -0.20
CA ARG A 56 42.64 -10.73 -0.67
C ARG A 56 41.64 -10.93 0.47
N PHE A 57 41.97 -11.81 1.40
CA PHE A 57 41.14 -12.07 2.57
C PHE A 57 41.00 -10.83 3.47
N ILE A 58 42.10 -10.08 3.64
CA ILE A 58 42.11 -8.82 4.39
C ILE A 58 41.32 -7.73 3.66
N HIS A 59 41.50 -7.64 2.34
CA HIS A 59 40.69 -6.74 1.50
C HIS A 59 39.19 -7.07 1.61
N GLU A 60 38.82 -8.35 1.63
CA GLU A 60 37.44 -8.78 1.81
C GLU A 60 36.92 -8.47 3.22
N LEU A 61 37.73 -8.70 4.26
CA LEU A 61 37.39 -8.42 5.64
C LEU A 61 37.05 -6.94 5.87
N ILE A 62 37.86 -6.07 5.27
CA ILE A 62 37.86 -4.64 5.52
C ILE A 62 37.00 -3.88 4.50
N GLY A 63 36.85 -4.44 3.29
CA GLY A 63 36.12 -3.84 2.17
C GLY A 63 36.90 -2.84 1.33
N TYR A 64 38.20 -2.65 1.59
CA TYR A 64 39.12 -1.80 0.83
C TYR A 64 40.55 -2.34 0.92
N ASP A 65 41.45 -1.89 0.03
CA ASP A 65 42.88 -2.26 0.09
C ASP A 65 43.56 -1.48 1.22
N PRO A 66 44.18 -2.16 2.21
CA PRO A 66 44.93 -1.50 3.27
C PRO A 66 46.00 -0.51 2.77
N LYS A 67 46.58 -0.75 1.59
CA LYS A 67 47.57 0.14 0.98
C LYS A 67 46.97 1.48 0.59
N ASP A 68 45.74 1.48 0.10
CA ASP A 68 45.03 2.71 -0.28
C ASP A 68 44.75 3.55 0.98
N LEU A 69 44.37 2.91 2.09
CA LEU A 69 44.20 3.61 3.37
C LEU A 69 45.50 4.27 3.85
N THR A 70 46.62 3.55 3.83
CA THR A 70 47.91 4.13 4.26
C THR A 70 48.34 5.29 3.37
N LYS A 71 48.04 5.20 2.07
CA LYS A 71 48.30 6.27 1.10
C LYS A 71 47.40 7.49 1.34
N ASP A 72 46.12 7.28 1.63
CA ASP A 72 45.19 8.37 1.93
C ASP A 72 45.59 9.09 3.22
N ILE A 73 46.06 8.35 4.23
CA ILE A 73 46.58 8.92 5.48
C ILE A 73 47.84 9.76 5.23
N SER A 74 48.79 9.26 4.42
CA SER A 74 50.02 10.01 4.14
C SER A 74 49.75 11.26 3.31
N GLU A 75 48.82 11.19 2.36
CA GLU A 75 48.39 12.35 1.57
C GLU A 75 47.65 13.38 2.42
N ALA A 76 46.74 12.94 3.29
CA ALA A 76 46.06 13.83 4.23
C ALA A 76 47.06 14.55 5.14
N ALA A 77 48.04 13.82 5.70
CA ALA A 77 49.07 14.42 6.53
C ALA A 77 49.94 15.42 5.73
N ARG A 78 50.20 15.16 4.44
CA ARG A 78 51.01 16.04 3.59
C ARG A 78 50.28 17.35 3.34
N SER A 79 48.98 17.26 3.08
CA SER A 79 48.12 18.43 2.92
C SER A 79 48.11 19.32 4.17
N GLU A 80 48.13 18.71 5.37
CA GLU A 80 48.18 19.46 6.62
C GLU A 80 49.53 20.13 6.86
N VAL A 81 50.64 19.51 6.44
CA VAL A 81 51.95 20.15 6.49
C VAL A 81 51.96 21.42 5.64
N TYR A 82 51.44 21.37 4.41
CA TYR A 82 51.33 22.58 3.58
C TYR A 82 50.43 23.64 4.21
N ASN A 83 49.30 23.25 4.81
CA ASN A 83 48.44 24.19 5.53
C ASN A 83 49.17 24.88 6.70
N ILE A 84 49.99 24.13 7.46
CA ILE A 84 50.78 24.65 8.57
C ILE A 84 51.88 25.59 8.05
N VAL A 85 52.63 25.19 7.02
CA VAL A 85 53.68 26.01 6.41
C VAL A 85 53.10 27.32 5.88
N SER A 86 51.99 27.28 5.15
CA SER A 86 51.29 28.50 4.69
C SER A 86 50.74 29.35 5.84
N SER A 87 50.30 28.73 6.94
CA SER A 87 49.85 29.47 8.13
C SER A 87 51.02 30.18 8.82
N ILE A 88 52.16 29.51 8.92
CA ILE A 88 53.42 30.08 9.45
C ILE A 88 53.89 31.21 8.53
N GLU A 89 53.85 31.02 7.22
CA GLU A 89 54.18 32.03 6.22
C GLU A 89 53.34 33.30 6.40
N ASN A 90 52.01 33.15 6.44
CA ASN A 90 51.10 34.27 6.64
C ASN A 90 51.33 34.99 7.97
N TRP A 91 51.56 34.23 9.06
CA TRP A 91 51.89 34.80 10.36
C TRP A 91 53.21 35.56 10.33
N ALA A 92 54.22 35.02 9.65
CA ALA A 92 55.55 35.58 9.66
C ALA A 92 55.65 36.83 8.78
N TYR A 93 54.96 36.88 7.63
CA TYR A 93 54.80 38.10 6.83
C TYR A 93 54.01 39.19 7.56
N ALA A 94 53.04 38.83 8.40
CA ALA A 94 52.35 39.80 9.24
C ALA A 94 53.26 40.44 10.30
N MET A 95 54.37 39.76 10.65
CA MET A 95 55.31 40.20 11.69
C MET A 95 56.56 40.88 11.12
N SER A 96 56.99 40.52 9.90
CA SER A 96 58.12 41.17 9.21
C SER A 96 57.72 42.54 8.69
N LYS A 97 58.50 43.58 9.00
CA LYS A 97 58.28 44.95 8.53
C LYS A 97 59.33 45.42 7.52
N ASP A 98 60.41 44.66 7.35
CA ASP A 98 61.58 45.04 6.57
C ASP A 98 61.76 44.11 5.35
N PRO A 99 62.03 44.66 4.14
CA PRO A 99 62.12 43.88 2.91
C PRO A 99 63.29 42.89 2.89
N ASP A 100 64.39 43.18 3.57
CA ASP A 100 65.53 42.26 3.69
C ASP A 100 65.17 41.01 4.52
N THR A 101 64.24 41.16 5.48
CA THR A 101 63.77 40.03 6.30
C THR A 101 62.81 39.11 5.55
N GLU A 102 62.10 39.60 4.52
CA GLU A 102 61.21 38.79 3.70
C GLU A 102 61.97 37.77 2.83
N ALA A 103 63.13 38.17 2.30
CA ALA A 103 63.98 37.29 1.50
C ALA A 103 64.63 36.17 2.35
N GLU A 104 65.07 36.49 3.56
CA GLU A 104 65.58 35.49 4.51
C GLU A 104 64.45 34.56 4.99
N LEU A 105 63.26 35.11 5.22
CA LEU A 105 62.09 34.36 5.67
C LEU A 105 61.61 33.34 4.64
N SER A 106 61.49 33.72 3.38
CA SER A 106 61.13 32.79 2.30
C SER A 106 62.15 31.66 2.14
N THR A 107 63.44 31.97 2.27
CA THR A 107 64.53 30.97 2.23
C THR A 107 64.45 30.00 3.42
N GLY A 108 64.22 30.53 4.63
CA GLY A 108 64.08 29.72 5.86
C GLY A 108 62.80 28.87 5.86
N LEU A 109 61.70 29.41 5.35
CA LEU A 109 60.43 28.71 5.23
C LEU A 109 60.54 27.54 4.23
N HIS A 110 61.19 27.76 3.09
CA HIS A 110 61.42 26.70 2.12
C HIS A 110 62.33 25.59 2.67
N ALA A 111 63.35 25.96 3.46
CA ALA A 111 64.19 24.99 4.15
C ALA A 111 63.41 24.19 5.22
N LEU A 112 62.48 24.83 5.92
CA LEU A 112 61.58 24.19 6.89
C LEU A 112 60.62 23.22 6.19
N GLU A 113 60.00 23.66 5.10
CA GLU A 113 59.11 22.85 4.26
C GLU A 113 59.83 21.57 3.79
N THR A 114 61.00 21.73 3.17
CA THR A 114 61.82 20.61 2.70
C THR A 114 62.22 19.66 3.85
N LEU A 115 62.54 20.20 5.02
CA LEU A 115 62.87 19.41 6.20
C LEU A 115 61.66 18.59 6.67
N LEU A 116 60.48 19.22 6.76
CA LEU A 116 59.25 18.56 7.17
C LEU A 116 58.85 17.48 6.17
N GLU A 117 58.90 17.75 4.87
CA GLU A 117 58.63 16.76 3.81
C GLU A 117 59.54 15.54 3.97
N SER A 118 60.86 15.75 4.07
CA SER A 118 61.82 14.64 4.17
C SER A 118 61.63 13.78 5.42
N HIS A 119 61.30 14.40 6.56
CA HIS A 119 61.07 13.67 7.80
C HIS A 119 59.72 12.97 7.80
N MET A 120 58.72 13.61 7.20
CA MET A 120 57.38 13.09 7.12
C MET A 120 57.31 11.89 6.17
N ASP A 121 57.92 11.95 4.99
CA ASP A 121 57.99 10.81 4.06
C ASP A 121 58.66 9.61 4.74
N ASN A 122 59.80 9.79 5.42
CA ASN A 122 60.48 8.72 6.15
C ASN A 122 59.63 8.14 7.30
N ALA A 123 58.88 8.99 8.01
CA ALA A 123 57.98 8.54 9.06
C ALA A 123 56.80 7.74 8.50
N PHE A 124 56.21 8.19 7.39
CA PHE A 124 55.08 7.52 6.76
C PHE A 124 55.48 6.25 6.02
N ASP A 125 56.68 6.15 5.43
CA ASP A 125 57.22 4.90 4.89
C ASP A 125 57.33 3.82 5.98
N LYS A 126 57.80 4.21 7.17
CA LYS A 126 57.89 3.30 8.33
C LYS A 126 56.52 2.94 8.87
N PHE A 127 55.61 3.91 8.91
CA PHE A 127 54.23 3.68 9.32
C PHE A 127 53.51 2.72 8.35
N GLU A 128 53.64 2.91 7.05
CA GLU A 128 53.07 2.03 6.02
C GLU A 128 53.60 0.60 6.19
N GLY A 129 54.92 0.44 6.27
CA GLY A 129 55.54 -0.86 6.48
C GLY A 129 55.12 -1.52 7.80
N TRP A 130 54.93 -0.74 8.87
CA TRP A 130 54.45 -1.25 10.15
C TRP A 130 52.97 -1.61 10.11
N ALA A 131 52.13 -0.80 9.47
CA ALA A 131 50.69 -0.98 9.37
C ALA A 131 50.34 -2.24 8.55
N LEU A 132 51.01 -2.42 7.40
CA LEU A 132 50.81 -3.58 6.53
C LEU A 132 51.33 -4.88 7.15
N ARG A 133 52.27 -4.82 8.11
CA ARG A 133 52.86 -6.01 8.74
C ARG A 133 52.23 -6.41 10.07
N ASN A 134 51.50 -5.50 10.74
CA ASN A 134 50.97 -5.76 12.09
C ASN A 134 49.43 -5.69 12.11
N PRO A 135 48.77 -4.52 11.97
CA PRO A 135 47.31 -4.44 11.88
C PRO A 135 46.71 -5.23 10.71
N PHE A 136 47.36 -5.17 9.54
CA PHE A 136 46.85 -5.76 8.30
C PHE A 136 47.64 -6.99 7.88
N ASP A 137 48.09 -7.78 8.85
CA ASP A 137 48.67 -9.09 8.61
C ASP A 137 48.13 -10.09 9.63
N PHE A 138 48.08 -11.36 9.24
CA PHE A 138 47.75 -12.45 10.14
C PHE A 138 48.64 -13.66 9.83
N PRO A 139 49.01 -14.46 10.84
CA PRO A 139 49.90 -15.59 10.62
C PRO A 139 49.25 -16.61 9.68
N ALA A 140 50.06 -17.17 8.77
CA ALA A 140 49.61 -18.15 7.77
C ALA A 140 48.99 -19.41 8.39
N ASP A 141 49.35 -19.71 9.64
CA ASP A 141 48.89 -20.88 10.38
C ASP A 141 47.52 -20.66 11.06
N LEU A 142 46.98 -19.43 11.04
CA LEU A 142 45.72 -19.14 11.70
C LEU A 142 44.52 -19.42 10.80
N GLU A 143 43.61 -20.23 11.31
CA GLU A 143 42.33 -20.50 10.67
C GLU A 143 41.39 -19.29 10.83
N VAL A 144 41.46 -18.34 9.90
CA VAL A 144 40.54 -17.20 9.88
C VAL A 144 39.38 -17.53 8.95
N ALA A 145 38.17 -17.64 9.53
CA ALA A 145 36.93 -17.71 8.78
C ALA A 145 36.20 -16.38 8.93
N LEU A 146 35.86 -15.74 7.81
CA LEU A 146 35.07 -14.51 7.84
C LEU A 146 33.67 -14.83 8.38
N PRO A 147 33.02 -13.89 9.09
CA PRO A 147 31.68 -14.11 9.63
C PRO A 147 30.66 -14.56 8.58
N TRP A 148 30.78 -14.08 7.33
CA TRP A 148 29.91 -14.48 6.21
C TRP A 148 30.33 -15.78 5.52
N HIS A 149 31.56 -16.26 5.74
CA HIS A 149 31.99 -17.60 5.34
C HIS A 149 31.57 -18.68 6.34
N LYS A 150 30.99 -18.29 7.48
CA LYS A 150 30.52 -19.23 8.49
C LYS A 150 29.37 -20.08 7.94
N GLY A 151 29.60 -21.39 7.84
CA GLY A 151 28.63 -22.34 7.28
C GLY A 151 28.69 -22.49 5.76
N LEU A 152 29.64 -21.80 5.09
CA LEU A 152 29.92 -22.03 3.68
C LEU A 152 30.80 -23.28 3.56
N ASP A 153 30.20 -24.37 3.09
CA ASP A 153 30.91 -25.61 2.79
C ASP A 153 30.94 -25.82 1.27
N PHE A 154 32.10 -25.59 0.65
CA PHE A 154 32.28 -25.74 -0.79
C PHE A 154 32.15 -27.20 -1.25
N GLN A 155 32.51 -28.17 -0.41
CA GLN A 155 32.33 -29.60 -0.72
C GLN A 155 30.85 -29.96 -0.77
N ARG A 156 30.07 -29.42 0.18
CA ARG A 156 28.62 -29.54 0.18
C ARG A 156 28.02 -28.91 -1.08
N GLY A 157 28.51 -27.75 -1.49
CA GLY A 157 28.12 -27.09 -2.73
C GLY A 157 28.39 -27.94 -3.98
N GLU A 158 29.57 -28.53 -4.09
CA GLU A 158 29.94 -29.40 -5.21
C GLU A 158 29.06 -30.66 -5.28
N TYR A 159 28.80 -31.29 -4.13
CA TYR A 159 27.88 -32.44 -4.04
C TYR A 159 26.46 -32.10 -4.50
N VAL A 160 25.94 -30.92 -4.10
CA VAL A 160 24.63 -30.43 -4.55
C VAL A 160 24.59 -30.19 -6.06
N VAL A 161 25.69 -29.69 -6.64
CA VAL A 161 25.80 -29.49 -8.09
C VAL A 161 25.80 -30.82 -8.83
N ALA A 162 26.64 -31.76 -8.39
CA ALA A 162 26.76 -33.08 -9.01
C ALA A 162 25.42 -33.84 -9.02
N ASN A 163 24.61 -33.65 -7.99
CA ASN A 163 23.29 -34.28 -7.87
C ASN A 163 22.15 -33.49 -8.52
N GLY A 164 22.44 -32.43 -9.29
CA GLY A 164 21.41 -31.60 -9.94
C GLY A 164 20.54 -30.81 -8.95
N GLY A 165 21.00 -30.62 -7.71
CA GLY A 165 20.28 -29.92 -6.66
C GLY A 165 20.13 -28.43 -6.91
N LYS A 166 21.02 -27.81 -7.71
CA LYS A 166 20.86 -26.41 -8.17
C LYS A 166 19.58 -26.24 -8.98
N ASP A 167 19.38 -27.07 -10.00
CA ASP A 167 18.17 -27.02 -10.83
C ASP A 167 16.89 -27.30 -10.02
N ALA A 168 16.98 -28.21 -9.05
CA ALA A 168 15.87 -28.48 -8.13
C ALA A 168 15.56 -27.27 -7.22
N LEU A 169 16.59 -26.57 -6.74
CA LEU A 169 16.44 -25.36 -5.93
C LEU A 169 15.87 -24.21 -6.77
N ASP A 170 16.33 -24.03 -8.00
CA ASP A 170 15.85 -23.00 -8.92
C ASP A 170 14.37 -23.23 -9.27
N ARG A 171 13.98 -24.47 -9.55
CA ARG A 171 12.56 -24.84 -9.75
C ARG A 171 11.73 -24.55 -8.50
N LYS A 172 12.27 -24.81 -7.30
CA LYS A 172 11.59 -24.50 -6.05
C LYS A 172 11.43 -23.00 -5.84
N ILE A 173 12.47 -22.21 -6.10
CA ILE A 173 12.42 -20.75 -6.05
C ILE A 173 11.36 -20.22 -7.01
N GLU A 174 11.31 -20.74 -8.23
CA GLU A 174 10.32 -20.32 -9.21
C GLU A 174 8.90 -20.70 -8.79
N SER A 175 8.70 -21.90 -8.23
CA SER A 175 7.41 -22.29 -7.65
C SER A 175 6.98 -21.36 -6.49
N LEU A 176 7.92 -20.93 -5.64
CA LEU A 176 7.64 -20.00 -4.55
C LEU A 176 7.32 -18.60 -5.08
N ARG A 177 8.02 -18.12 -6.11
CA ARG A 177 7.71 -16.85 -6.77
C ARG A 177 6.29 -16.85 -7.32
N THR A 178 5.91 -17.88 -8.07
CA THR A 178 4.54 -18.00 -8.58
C THR A 178 3.50 -18.09 -7.46
N GLN A 179 3.80 -18.80 -6.37
CA GLN A 179 2.91 -18.84 -5.20
C GLN A 179 2.74 -17.47 -4.54
N VAL A 180 3.81 -16.68 -4.42
CA VAL A 180 3.77 -15.31 -3.90
C VAL A 180 2.95 -14.41 -4.81
N GLU A 181 3.09 -14.52 -6.12
CA GLU A 181 2.28 -13.75 -7.08
C GLU A 181 0.79 -14.12 -7.00
N GLN A 182 0.47 -15.41 -6.91
CA GLN A 182 -0.91 -15.88 -6.71
C GLN A 182 -1.50 -15.37 -5.40
N ALA A 183 -0.71 -15.38 -4.32
CA ALA A 183 -1.12 -14.85 -3.02
C ALA A 183 -1.40 -13.33 -3.09
N ARG A 184 -0.54 -12.56 -3.78
CA ARG A 184 -0.74 -11.12 -4.01
C ARG A 184 -1.99 -10.83 -4.85
N PHE A 185 -2.25 -11.62 -5.89
CA PHE A 185 -3.45 -11.48 -6.70
C PHE A 185 -4.72 -11.79 -5.89
N LEU A 186 -4.68 -12.83 -5.07
CA LEU A 186 -5.78 -13.18 -4.18
C LEU A 186 -6.03 -12.08 -3.15
N SER A 187 -4.98 -11.54 -2.51
CA SER A 187 -5.13 -10.46 -1.52
C SER A 187 -5.79 -9.22 -2.14
N GLN A 188 -5.39 -8.85 -3.36
CA GLN A 188 -6.01 -7.74 -4.09
C GLN A 188 -7.50 -8.00 -4.37
N ARG A 189 -7.87 -9.22 -4.79
CA ARG A 189 -9.27 -9.59 -5.04
C ARG A 189 -10.10 -9.58 -3.76
N LEU A 190 -9.53 -10.02 -2.64
CA LEU A 190 -10.19 -9.97 -1.34
C LEU A 190 -10.43 -8.54 -0.91
N GLU A 191 -9.46 -7.64 -1.07
CA GLU A 191 -9.62 -6.21 -0.75
C GLU A 191 -10.77 -5.56 -1.56
N ILE A 192 -10.88 -5.90 -2.84
CA ILE A 192 -11.99 -5.41 -3.68
C ILE A 192 -13.33 -5.99 -3.21
N ALA A 193 -13.36 -7.27 -2.85
CA ALA A 193 -14.57 -7.92 -2.35
C ALA A 193 -15.01 -7.31 -1.00
N GLU A 194 -14.07 -7.03 -0.11
CA GLU A 194 -14.30 -6.36 1.17
C GLU A 194 -14.91 -4.98 0.97
N LYS A 195 -14.29 -4.13 0.13
CA LYS A 195 -14.85 -2.80 -0.21
C LYS A 195 -16.27 -2.86 -0.78
N ARG A 196 -16.60 -3.91 -1.56
CA ARG A 196 -17.96 -4.12 -2.07
C ARG A 196 -18.93 -4.55 -0.98
N LEU A 197 -18.49 -5.38 -0.04
CA LEU A 197 -19.30 -5.80 1.10
C LEU A 197 -19.56 -4.62 2.04
N ASP A 198 -18.57 -3.78 2.31
CA ASP A 198 -18.73 -2.58 3.13
C ASP A 198 -19.78 -1.63 2.55
N ARG A 199 -19.75 -1.39 1.24
CA ARG A 199 -20.78 -0.61 0.55
C ARG A 199 -22.17 -1.21 0.73
N ARG A 200 -22.30 -2.54 0.60
CA ARG A 200 -23.59 -3.22 0.80
C ARG A 200 -24.08 -3.14 2.25
N ILE A 201 -23.17 -3.24 3.21
CA ILE A 201 -23.47 -3.08 4.63
C ILE A 201 -23.96 -1.66 4.88
N GLU A 202 -23.31 -0.65 4.32
CA GLU A 202 -23.70 0.75 4.49
C GLU A 202 -25.09 1.04 3.90
N MET A 203 -25.37 0.57 2.68
CA MET A 203 -26.70 0.70 2.07
C MET A 203 -27.78 0.03 2.93
N ARG A 204 -27.49 -1.15 3.49
CA ARG A 204 -28.43 -1.84 4.39
C ARG A 204 -28.63 -1.10 5.70
N LYS A 205 -27.57 -0.51 6.27
CA LYS A 205 -27.69 0.34 7.47
C LYS A 205 -28.56 1.56 7.20
N GLN A 206 -28.40 2.22 6.05
CA GLN A 206 -29.24 3.34 5.66
C GLN A 206 -30.70 2.93 5.48
N HIS A 207 -30.97 1.82 4.78
CA HIS A 207 -32.33 1.29 4.62
C HIS A 207 -32.92 0.90 5.97
N GLN A 208 -32.13 0.27 6.86
CA GLN A 208 -32.56 -0.05 8.21
C GLN A 208 -32.90 1.21 9.01
N ALA A 209 -32.14 2.29 8.88
CA ALA A 209 -32.44 3.57 9.52
C ALA A 209 -33.73 4.20 8.97
N GLN A 210 -33.96 4.15 7.66
CA GLN A 210 -35.21 4.63 7.05
C GLN A 210 -36.43 3.82 7.51
N VAL A 211 -36.34 2.49 7.50
CA VAL A 211 -37.41 1.62 8.01
C VAL A 211 -37.56 1.80 9.53
N GLY A 212 -36.47 2.01 10.25
CA GLY A 212 -36.45 2.37 11.67
C GLY A 212 -37.21 3.65 11.96
N PHE A 213 -36.97 4.71 11.18
CA PHE A 213 -37.72 5.97 11.28
C PHE A 213 -39.22 5.76 11.03
N VAL A 214 -39.60 5.03 9.97
CA VAL A 214 -41.02 4.73 9.71
C VAL A 214 -41.63 3.95 10.88
N LYS A 215 -40.89 3.00 11.45
CA LYS A 215 -41.33 2.26 12.64
C LYS A 215 -41.51 3.19 13.86
N GLU A 216 -40.57 4.10 14.12
CA GLU A 216 -40.63 5.09 15.20
C GLU A 216 -41.80 6.07 15.03
N VAL A 217 -42.09 6.53 13.80
CA VAL A 217 -43.25 7.38 13.51
C VAL A 217 -44.57 6.62 13.75
N VAL A 218 -44.62 5.35 13.33
CA VAL A 218 -45.78 4.48 13.59
C VAL A 218 -45.95 4.20 15.09
N ASP A 219 -44.84 4.03 15.82
CA ASP A 219 -44.81 3.92 17.29
C ASP A 219 -45.33 5.18 17.96
N ALA A 220 -44.83 6.35 17.56
CA ALA A 220 -45.25 7.65 18.08
C ALA A 220 -46.73 7.97 17.78
N ALA A 221 -47.24 7.51 16.63
CA ALA A 221 -48.65 7.60 16.27
C ALA A 221 -49.54 6.56 16.99
N GLY A 222 -48.96 5.67 17.80
CA GLY A 222 -49.69 4.61 18.52
C GLY A 222 -50.32 3.56 17.61
N LEU A 223 -49.81 3.42 16.38
CA LEU A 223 -50.37 2.55 15.34
C LEU A 223 -49.77 1.14 15.35
N GLN A 224 -48.97 0.78 16.36
CA GLN A 224 -48.48 -0.58 16.50
C GLN A 224 -49.46 -1.50 17.23
N PRO A 225 -49.73 -2.71 16.72
CA PRO A 225 -49.33 -3.25 15.40
C PRO A 225 -50.28 -2.79 14.26
N LEU A 226 -49.67 -2.25 13.20
CA LEU A 226 -50.32 -1.85 11.93
C LEU A 226 -51.29 -2.89 11.34
N PRO A 227 -50.98 -4.20 11.28
CA PRO A 227 -51.88 -5.16 10.64
C PRO A 227 -53.24 -5.27 11.33
N ILE A 228 -53.31 -5.09 12.66
CA ILE A 228 -54.57 -5.23 13.42
C ILE A 228 -55.46 -4.01 13.20
N ARG A 229 -54.89 -2.80 13.18
CA ARG A 229 -55.65 -1.57 12.91
C ARG A 229 -56.10 -1.50 11.46
N ALA A 230 -55.26 -1.92 10.51
CA ALA A 230 -55.64 -2.01 9.11
C ALA A 230 -56.77 -3.03 8.88
N SER A 231 -56.72 -4.20 9.51
CA SER A 231 -57.81 -5.18 9.43
C SER A 231 -59.11 -4.67 10.07
N GLN A 232 -59.03 -3.92 11.17
CA GLN A 232 -60.19 -3.27 11.79
C GLN A 232 -60.82 -2.22 10.87
N ILE A 233 -60.01 -1.39 10.19
CA ILE A 233 -60.51 -0.40 9.23
C ILE A 233 -61.10 -1.06 8.00
N GLN A 234 -60.51 -2.16 7.51
CA GLN A 234 -61.10 -2.93 6.41
C GLN A 234 -62.45 -3.52 6.81
N GLN A 235 -62.57 -4.05 8.03
CA GLN A 235 -63.84 -4.55 8.55
C GLN A 235 -64.89 -3.44 8.67
N THR A 236 -64.53 -2.27 9.19
CA THR A 236 -65.47 -1.14 9.27
C THR A 236 -65.84 -0.59 7.89
N LEU A 237 -64.91 -0.48 6.96
CA LEU A 237 -65.20 -0.10 5.57
C LEU A 237 -66.11 -1.12 4.89
N SER A 238 -65.85 -2.42 5.05
CA SER A 238 -66.70 -3.46 4.47
C SER A 238 -68.12 -3.41 5.05
N SER A 239 -68.25 -3.14 6.36
CA SER A 239 -69.54 -2.95 7.02
C SER A 239 -70.25 -1.66 6.57
N LEU A 240 -69.50 -0.58 6.32
CA LEU A 240 -70.03 0.68 5.80
C LEU A 240 -70.51 0.52 4.36
N GLN A 241 -69.76 -0.21 3.55
CA GLN A 241 -70.12 -0.56 2.18
C GLN A 241 -71.37 -1.46 2.12
N THR A 242 -71.58 -2.32 3.13
CA THR A 242 -72.83 -3.08 3.25
C THR A 242 -73.98 -2.25 3.83
N SER A 243 -73.70 -1.23 4.64
CA SER A 243 -74.71 -0.35 5.24
C SER A 243 -75.10 0.85 4.37
N LEU A 244 -74.30 1.18 3.35
CA LEU A 244 -74.67 2.15 2.34
C LEU A 244 -75.67 1.46 1.40
N PRO A 245 -76.96 1.86 1.38
CA PRO A 245 -77.85 1.42 0.32
C PRO A 245 -77.26 1.90 -1.00
N SER A 246 -77.36 1.07 -2.04
CA SER A 246 -77.10 1.44 -3.43
C SER A 246 -77.76 2.79 -3.70
N THR A 247 -76.97 3.87 -3.74
CA THR A 247 -77.38 5.12 -4.37
C THR A 247 -77.35 4.90 -5.88
N ASP A 248 -78.22 3.99 -6.32
CA ASP A 248 -78.69 3.91 -7.69
C ASP A 248 -79.88 4.87 -7.80
N ALA A 249 -79.78 5.75 -8.81
CA ALA A 249 -80.81 6.63 -9.33
C ALA A 249 -81.26 7.81 -8.44
N LEU A 250 -80.36 8.78 -8.21
CA LEU A 250 -80.76 10.18 -8.38
C LEU A 250 -80.40 10.58 -9.81
N ASP A 251 -81.42 10.57 -10.70
CA ASP A 251 -81.38 11.21 -12.01
C ASP A 251 -81.12 12.71 -11.81
N LEU A 252 -79.86 13.08 -11.78
CA LEU A 252 -79.42 14.46 -11.94
C LEU A 252 -79.22 14.69 -13.44
N PRO A 253 -79.95 15.64 -14.06
CA PRO A 253 -79.82 15.91 -15.48
C PRO A 253 -78.39 16.33 -15.77
N ILE A 254 -77.74 15.59 -16.67
CA ILE A 254 -76.43 15.91 -17.25
C ILE A 254 -76.50 17.36 -17.77
N PRO A 255 -75.83 18.35 -17.16
CA PRO A 255 -75.52 19.54 -17.92
C PRO A 255 -74.48 19.12 -18.98
N ALA A 256 -74.89 19.25 -20.22
CA ALA A 256 -74.04 19.12 -21.38
C ALA A 256 -72.70 19.85 -21.19
N SER A 257 -71.61 19.21 -21.61
CA SER A 257 -70.36 19.82 -22.03
C SER A 257 -69.97 21.13 -21.33
N SER A 258 -69.32 21.04 -20.17
CA SER A 258 -68.36 22.08 -19.77
C SER A 258 -66.95 21.61 -20.10
N VAL A 259 -66.41 22.25 -21.12
CA VAL A 259 -65.04 22.24 -21.61
C VAL A 259 -64.04 22.19 -20.44
N LEU A 260 -63.24 21.12 -20.36
CA LEU A 260 -61.97 21.18 -19.65
C LEU A 260 -61.03 22.10 -20.45
N PRO A 261 -60.49 23.19 -19.87
CA PRO A 261 -59.39 23.91 -20.49
C PRO A 261 -58.20 22.96 -20.59
N HIS A 262 -57.49 22.99 -21.72
CA HIS A 262 -56.23 22.27 -21.92
C HIS A 262 -55.29 22.52 -20.74
N ALA A 263 -55.09 21.50 -19.89
CA ALA A 263 -53.98 21.48 -18.96
C ALA A 263 -52.71 21.24 -19.79
N GLY A 264 -51.88 22.27 -19.93
CA GLY A 264 -50.56 22.16 -20.56
C GLY A 264 -49.69 21.10 -19.89
N GLU A 265 -48.73 20.57 -20.64
CA GLU A 265 -47.87 19.41 -20.35
C GLU A 265 -47.16 19.31 -18.97
N HIS A 266 -47.36 20.25 -18.04
CA HIS A 266 -46.60 20.32 -16.79
C HIS A 266 -47.39 20.54 -15.48
N THR A 267 -48.72 20.57 -15.47
CA THR A 267 -49.47 20.63 -14.19
C THR A 267 -49.96 19.26 -13.78
N LYS A 268 -49.38 18.71 -12.70
CA LYS A 268 -49.70 17.35 -12.23
C LYS A 268 -51.03 17.38 -11.48
N ALA A 269 -51.87 16.37 -11.68
CA ALA A 269 -53.28 16.38 -11.25
C ALA A 269 -53.53 16.58 -9.73
N TRP A 270 -52.52 16.39 -8.88
CA TRP A 270 -52.60 16.69 -7.44
C TRP A 270 -52.40 18.17 -7.09
N GLU A 271 -51.92 18.99 -8.02
CA GLU A 271 -51.71 20.43 -7.83
C GLU A 271 -52.97 21.24 -8.19
N LEU A 272 -53.91 20.66 -8.96
CA LEU A 272 -55.20 21.27 -9.35
C LEU A 272 -56.31 21.07 -8.30
N GLY A 273 -55.95 20.63 -7.10
CA GLY A 273 -56.85 20.48 -5.97
C GLY A 273 -57.49 19.10 -5.83
N ARG A 274 -58.17 18.91 -4.70
CA ARG A 274 -58.65 17.60 -4.22
C ARG A 274 -59.60 16.89 -5.20
N ALA A 275 -60.39 17.65 -5.95
CA ALA A 275 -61.31 17.11 -6.95
C ALA A 275 -60.58 16.52 -8.17
N ALA A 276 -59.50 17.17 -8.62
CA ALA A 276 -58.68 16.68 -9.74
C ALA A 276 -57.89 15.42 -9.36
N TYR A 277 -57.34 15.37 -8.14
CA TYR A 277 -56.66 14.18 -7.61
C TYR A 277 -57.60 12.98 -7.51
N LEU A 278 -58.82 13.19 -7.01
CA LEU A 278 -59.79 12.11 -6.88
C LEU A 278 -60.22 11.57 -8.25
N ASN A 279 -60.46 12.43 -9.25
CA ASN A 279 -60.78 11.97 -10.60
C ASN A 279 -59.61 11.22 -11.26
N TRP A 280 -58.37 11.67 -11.04
CA TRP A 280 -57.17 10.98 -11.51
C TRP A 280 -57.00 9.60 -10.85
N ALA A 281 -57.17 9.51 -9.52
CA ALA A 281 -57.08 8.26 -8.79
C ALA A 281 -58.22 7.30 -9.17
N LEU A 282 -59.44 7.80 -9.36
CA LEU A 282 -60.58 7.00 -9.80
C LEU A 282 -60.38 6.45 -11.21
N GLY A 283 -59.81 7.25 -12.12
CA GLY A 283 -59.45 6.82 -13.48
C GLY A 283 -58.32 5.78 -13.54
N LYS A 284 -57.54 5.60 -12.47
CA LYS A 284 -56.55 4.51 -12.34
C LYS A 284 -57.14 3.23 -11.76
N VAL A 285 -58.22 3.33 -10.98
CA VAL A 285 -58.81 2.20 -10.25
C VAL A 285 -59.99 1.56 -10.99
N VAL A 286 -60.67 2.31 -11.88
CA VAL A 286 -61.72 1.75 -12.75
C VAL A 286 -61.14 1.51 -14.16
N PRO A 287 -60.94 0.26 -14.60
CA PRO A 287 -60.53 -0.01 -15.98
C PRO A 287 -61.65 0.41 -16.96
N PRO A 288 -61.34 0.98 -18.13
CA PRO A 288 -62.36 1.31 -19.11
C PRO A 288 -63.05 0.02 -19.54
N ARG A 289 -64.39 0.01 -19.41
CA ARG A 289 -65.26 -1.08 -19.83
C ARG A 289 -65.11 -1.23 -21.34
N ALA A 290 -64.33 -2.22 -21.76
CA ALA A 290 -64.11 -2.55 -23.16
C ALA A 290 -65.42 -3.05 -23.74
N ASP A 291 -66.15 -2.16 -24.41
CA ASP A 291 -67.12 -2.56 -25.41
C ASP A 291 -66.49 -2.38 -26.80
N ARG A 292 -66.62 -3.44 -27.60
CA ARG A 292 -65.96 -3.63 -28.89
C ARG A 292 -66.41 -2.57 -29.90
N MET A 293 -65.46 -1.92 -30.59
CA MET A 293 -65.32 -2.02 -32.05
C MET A 293 -64.09 -1.24 -32.58
N VAL A 294 -63.23 -1.99 -33.28
CA VAL A 294 -62.44 -1.63 -34.49
C VAL A 294 -61.31 -0.57 -34.38
N GLY A 295 -60.06 -1.07 -34.41
CA GLY A 295 -58.99 -0.56 -35.29
C GLY A 295 -57.89 0.31 -34.65
N GLY A 296 -56.64 -0.19 -34.67
CA GLY A 296 -55.43 0.65 -34.56
C GLY A 296 -54.36 0.15 -33.60
N ASP A 297 -53.65 -0.92 -33.98
CA ASP A 297 -52.38 -1.35 -33.40
C ASP A 297 -51.24 -0.44 -33.89
N GLY A 298 -50.35 0.02 -33.01
CA GLY A 298 -49.20 0.88 -33.39
C GLY A 298 -48.68 1.88 -32.35
N GLY A 299 -49.32 2.05 -31.19
CA GLY A 299 -48.94 3.11 -30.23
C GLY A 299 -47.99 2.71 -29.08
N ALA A 300 -47.67 1.42 -28.94
CA ALA A 300 -46.93 0.89 -27.79
C ALA A 300 -45.43 0.65 -28.08
N GLU A 301 -45.08 0.25 -29.30
CA GLU A 301 -43.68 0.02 -29.70
C GLU A 301 -42.89 1.34 -29.86
N GLU A 302 -43.47 2.38 -30.47
CA GLU A 302 -42.81 3.70 -30.61
C GLU A 302 -42.47 4.33 -29.25
N LYS A 303 -43.27 4.07 -28.21
CA LYS A 303 -43.01 4.60 -26.86
C LYS A 303 -41.90 3.83 -26.14
N LEU A 304 -41.77 2.53 -26.39
CA LEU A 304 -40.67 1.72 -25.85
C LEU A 304 -39.34 2.07 -26.53
N GLU A 305 -39.33 2.25 -27.85
CA GLU A 305 -38.12 2.69 -28.58
C GLU A 305 -37.69 4.12 -28.20
N ALA A 306 -38.64 5.02 -27.92
CA ALA A 306 -38.33 6.37 -27.44
C ALA A 306 -37.71 6.36 -26.03
N ILE A 307 -38.14 5.44 -25.17
CA ILE A 307 -37.58 5.26 -23.81
C ILE A 307 -36.19 4.62 -23.88
N GLU A 308 -35.99 3.64 -24.76
CA GLU A 308 -34.69 2.98 -24.95
C GLU A 308 -33.64 3.95 -25.52
N LYS A 309 -34.01 4.79 -26.51
CA LYS A 309 -33.14 5.87 -27.01
C LYS A 309 -32.81 6.94 -25.96
N ALA A 310 -33.73 7.25 -25.05
CA ALA A 310 -33.48 8.21 -23.97
C ALA A 310 -32.48 7.65 -22.94
N ILE A 311 -32.57 6.37 -22.60
CA ILE A 311 -31.64 5.70 -21.67
C ILE A 311 -30.23 5.60 -22.28
N GLN A 312 -30.13 5.32 -23.58
CA GLN A 312 -28.84 5.18 -24.24
C GLN A 312 -28.09 6.51 -24.37
N ASN A 313 -28.82 7.61 -24.69
CA ASN A 313 -28.25 8.96 -24.74
C ASN A 313 -27.82 9.49 -23.36
N GLN A 314 -28.47 9.05 -22.29
CA GLN A 314 -28.12 9.44 -20.92
C GLN A 314 -26.86 8.70 -20.44
N SER A 315 -26.70 7.41 -20.77
CA SER A 315 -25.47 6.66 -20.44
C SER A 315 -24.24 7.13 -21.23
N GLY A 316 -24.43 7.60 -22.47
CA GLY A 316 -23.36 8.15 -23.30
C GLY A 316 -22.82 9.49 -22.80
N ARG A 317 -23.68 10.35 -22.25
CA ARG A 317 -23.27 11.64 -21.65
C ARG A 317 -22.51 11.47 -20.35
N GLU A 318 -22.95 10.55 -19.49
CA GLU A 318 -22.27 10.27 -18.21
C GLU A 318 -20.90 9.60 -18.43
N GLY A 319 -20.76 8.75 -19.46
CA GLY A 319 -19.48 8.15 -19.84
C GLY A 319 -18.44 9.16 -20.37
N ILE A 320 -18.89 10.19 -21.10
CA ILE A 320 -18.03 11.23 -21.66
C ILE A 320 -17.60 12.25 -20.59
N GLU A 321 -18.47 12.60 -19.64
CA GLU A 321 -18.09 13.47 -18.50
C GLU A 321 -17.06 12.81 -17.57
N ILE A 322 -17.14 11.49 -17.37
CA ILE A 322 -16.16 10.75 -16.56
C ILE A 322 -14.80 10.62 -17.27
N LEU A 323 -14.79 10.61 -18.61
CA LEU A 323 -13.56 10.63 -19.41
C LEU A 323 -12.93 12.03 -19.48
N ALA A 324 -13.73 13.09 -19.64
CA ALA A 324 -13.24 14.47 -19.63
C ALA A 324 -12.56 14.83 -18.28
N ARG A 325 -13.14 14.37 -17.16
CA ARG A 325 -12.57 14.61 -15.82
C ARG A 325 -11.28 13.83 -15.51
N LYS A 326 -10.91 12.86 -16.35
CA LYS A 326 -9.68 12.05 -16.20
C LYS A 326 -8.52 12.53 -17.09
N VAL A 327 -8.78 13.47 -18.00
CA VAL A 327 -7.76 14.02 -18.90
C VAL A 327 -7.16 15.33 -18.36
N ASP A 328 -7.83 15.96 -17.40
CA ASP A 328 -7.41 17.22 -16.76
C ASP A 328 -6.72 17.04 -15.39
N ASP A 329 -6.49 15.79 -14.94
CA ASP A 329 -5.66 15.41 -13.77
C ASP A 329 -4.45 14.59 -14.22
#